data_AF-A0A517N8Q1-F1
#
_entry.id   AF-A0A517N8Q1-F1
#
_cell.length_a   1.000
_cell.length_b   1.000
_cell.length_c   1.000
_cell.angle_alpha   90.00
_cell.angle_beta   90.00
_cell.angle_gamma   90.00
#
_symmetry.space_group_name_H-M   'P 1'
#
loop_
_entity.id
_entity.type
_entity.pdbx_description
1 polymer ?
#
loop_
_entity_poly.entity_id
_entity_poly.type
_entity_poly.pdbx_seq_one_letter_code
_entity_poly.pdbx_strand_id
1 'polypeptide(L)'
;MATETLPVQSHRASGIPQSAIYLLAAIGLIGLALVLPVAKLGSWMMGRDYYHHVPFMAAFAIGLGWMRYRSEPLIASFTASPRVLFWTILAAGFTVGTYVLPSRWMAAPAIITMIMAGITLAWGSDGVRRMRGPLVMLVACVPLPVLWDSWFVVEMQQLATWLASLWLDLMGVLHLSTGVEIQTPDHQFAIADACSGIHSMFAAIAVGVGYGVLRDYRVRRILGLAIQVVFWVVVANAVRVFFVVYMQSKHQIDLSSGLRHDLLGMATFAGGVLMATSSDHFWRYLMPTTATSDEAPTASHSDQKRGMISTWLDSKVSTVTVMVLCSVLAVLGIGGAFAFSKFSRISMRQASITELAASSAIDFDAVGESFLPATLGDWTQTGFVVNEKTQESIFGGMKSFIWRYSNGPRNVLISLDGPYGDWHDLAMCYSGVGWDVANRSTYELESAPGFVAADLTLSRPPLERAEVLFGCIGPDGQCVPPPPHFGDAWVHLINRVRWGVGEKQDYGGGVIQVQLLDETPIKLSRTQQEENHQLFQAAMQHAFLEGSKRDD
;
A
#
# COMPACT_ATOMS: atom_id res chain seq x y z
N MET A 1 -69.63 43.22 -12.53
CA MET A 1 -69.30 42.00 -11.76
C MET A 1 -69.20 40.84 -12.74
N ALA A 2 -67.98 40.48 -13.11
CA ALA A 2 -67.64 39.19 -13.72
C ALA A 2 -66.16 38.96 -13.39
N THR A 3 -65.93 38.40 -12.21
CA THR A 3 -64.61 37.94 -11.77
C THR A 3 -64.28 36.65 -12.51
N GLU A 4 -63.47 36.75 -13.56
CA GLU A 4 -62.78 35.59 -14.15
C GLU A 4 -61.82 35.02 -13.10
N THR A 5 -62.21 33.90 -12.51
CA THR A 5 -61.34 33.09 -11.69
C THR A 5 -60.36 32.36 -12.59
N LEU A 6 -59.12 32.88 -12.68
CA LEU A 6 -57.98 32.16 -13.23
C LEU A 6 -57.83 30.81 -12.49
N PRO A 7 -57.68 29.69 -13.20
CA PRO A 7 -57.45 28.41 -12.54
C PRO A 7 -56.06 28.42 -11.93
N VAL A 8 -56.00 28.40 -10.60
CA VAL A 8 -54.79 28.12 -9.83
C VAL A 8 -54.31 26.73 -10.23
N GLN A 9 -53.29 26.66 -11.10
CA GLN A 9 -52.54 25.44 -11.31
C GLN A 9 -51.87 25.08 -9.99
N SER A 10 -52.51 24.18 -9.24
CA SER A 10 -51.87 23.51 -8.12
C SER A 10 -50.68 22.72 -8.68
N HIS A 11 -49.46 23.23 -8.48
CA HIS A 11 -48.25 22.42 -8.61
C HIS A 11 -48.37 21.26 -7.60
N ARG A 12 -48.94 20.13 -8.05
CA ARG A 12 -48.81 18.86 -7.34
C ARG A 12 -47.31 18.65 -7.18
N ALA A 13 -46.85 18.55 -5.93
CA ALA A 13 -45.52 18.03 -5.62
C ALA A 13 -45.39 16.70 -6.37
N SER A 14 -44.63 16.69 -7.46
CA SER A 14 -44.35 15.48 -8.21
C SER A 14 -43.57 14.56 -7.27
N GLY A 15 -44.24 13.52 -6.77
CA GLY A 15 -43.60 12.53 -5.91
C GLY A 15 -42.37 11.93 -6.58
N ILE A 16 -41.43 11.45 -5.77
CA ILE A 16 -40.22 10.78 -6.25
C ILE A 16 -40.64 9.63 -7.18
N PRO A 17 -40.10 9.54 -8.42
CA PRO A 17 -40.50 8.50 -9.34
C PRO A 17 -40.14 7.12 -8.78
N GLN A 18 -40.97 6.11 -9.03
CA GLN A 18 -40.76 4.75 -8.50
C GLN A 18 -39.37 4.18 -8.84
N SER A 19 -38.85 4.47 -10.04
CA SER A 19 -37.49 4.09 -10.43
C SER A 19 -36.41 4.69 -9.53
N ALA A 20 -36.57 5.93 -9.08
CA ALA A 20 -35.65 6.54 -8.12
C ALA A 20 -35.79 5.94 -6.72
N ILE A 21 -37.00 5.52 -6.31
CA ILE A 21 -37.21 4.82 -5.02
C ILE A 21 -36.45 3.49 -4.99
N TYR A 22 -36.54 2.68 -6.06
CA TYR A 22 -35.78 1.44 -6.16
C TYR A 22 -34.26 1.67 -6.11
N LEU A 23 -33.76 2.71 -6.79
CA LEU A 23 -32.34 3.04 -6.75
C LEU A 23 -31.90 3.57 -5.39
N LEU A 24 -32.72 4.38 -4.72
CA LEU A 24 -32.45 4.82 -3.34
C LEU A 24 -32.39 3.63 -2.39
N ALA A 25 -33.31 2.68 -2.51
CA ALA A 25 -33.30 1.45 -1.72
C ALA A 25 -32.03 0.61 -2.00
N ALA A 26 -31.65 0.45 -3.27
CA ALA A 26 -30.44 -0.28 -3.65
C ALA A 26 -29.16 0.40 -3.13
N ILE A 27 -29.03 1.72 -3.30
CA ILE A 27 -27.89 2.50 -2.78
C ILE A 27 -27.86 2.46 -1.25
N GLY A 28 -29.02 2.54 -0.59
CA GLY A 28 -29.13 2.41 0.87
C GLY A 28 -28.71 1.04 1.38
N LEU A 29 -29.09 -0.03 0.68
CA LEU A 29 -28.66 -1.40 0.99
C LEU A 29 -27.15 -1.59 0.79
N ILE A 30 -26.59 -1.04 -0.29
CA ILE A 30 -25.14 -1.01 -0.53
C ILE A 30 -24.44 -0.25 0.61
N GLY A 31 -24.96 0.91 1.00
CA GLY A 31 -24.44 1.71 2.11
C GLY A 31 -24.43 0.93 3.43
N LEU A 32 -25.52 0.25 3.75
CA LEU A 32 -25.61 -0.62 4.94
C LEU A 32 -24.58 -1.75 4.89
N ALA A 33 -24.44 -2.42 3.75
CA ALA A 33 -23.43 -3.46 3.57
C ALA A 33 -22.00 -2.90 3.75
N LEU A 34 -21.72 -1.68 3.27
CA LEU A 34 -20.40 -1.07 3.35
C LEU A 34 -20.01 -0.57 4.75
N VAL A 35 -20.92 -0.46 5.73
CA VAL A 35 -20.62 0.05 7.07
C VAL A 35 -19.44 -0.69 7.71
N LEU A 36 -19.48 -2.02 7.77
CA LEU A 36 -18.43 -2.81 8.40
C LEU A 36 -17.12 -2.85 7.57
N PRO A 37 -17.14 -3.10 6.25
CA PRO A 37 -15.94 -3.02 5.41
C PRO A 37 -15.24 -1.66 5.47
N VAL A 38 -15.98 -0.56 5.44
CA VAL A 38 -15.42 0.80 5.53
C VAL A 38 -14.87 1.06 6.93
N ALA A 39 -15.53 0.60 7.99
CA ALA A 39 -15.00 0.70 9.35
C ALA A 39 -13.68 -0.08 9.51
N LYS A 40 -13.60 -1.30 8.96
CA LYS A 40 -12.37 -2.11 8.93
C LYS A 40 -11.26 -1.47 8.10
N LEU A 41 -11.61 -0.86 6.96
CA LEU A 41 -10.66 -0.09 6.16
C LEU A 41 -10.14 1.10 6.98
N GLY A 42 -11.03 1.86 7.59
CA GLY A 42 -10.68 3.00 8.44
C GLY A 42 -9.79 2.62 9.62
N SER A 43 -10.11 1.54 10.34
CA SER A 43 -9.26 1.07 11.45
C SER A 43 -7.88 0.62 10.96
N TRP A 44 -7.80 -0.05 9.81
CA TRP A 44 -6.51 -0.41 9.20
C TRP A 44 -5.69 0.82 8.79
N MET A 45 -6.35 1.84 8.21
CA MET A 45 -5.68 3.09 7.86
C MET A 45 -5.17 3.81 9.12
N MET A 46 -5.97 3.85 10.19
CA MET A 46 -5.57 4.51 11.44
C MET A 46 -4.42 3.79 12.16
N GLY A 47 -4.27 2.48 11.96
CA GLY A 47 -3.11 1.73 12.46
C GLY A 47 -1.80 2.02 11.73
N ARG A 48 -1.79 2.93 10.74
CA ARG A 48 -0.60 3.34 9.99
C ARG A 48 -0.39 4.85 10.10
N ASP A 49 0.76 5.24 10.59
CA ASP A 49 1.07 6.65 10.90
C ASP A 49 0.91 7.60 9.71
N TYR A 50 1.32 7.18 8.52
CA TYR A 50 1.21 8.02 7.32
C TYR A 50 -0.24 8.24 6.84
N TYR A 51 -1.23 7.50 7.35
CA TYR A 51 -2.66 7.72 7.03
C TYR A 51 -3.41 8.54 8.09
N HIS A 52 -2.76 9.00 9.16
CA HIS A 52 -3.40 9.81 10.21
C HIS A 52 -4.06 11.11 9.71
N HIS A 53 -3.63 11.62 8.54
CA HIS A 53 -4.22 12.80 7.91
C HIS A 53 -5.60 12.54 7.26
N VAL A 54 -5.95 11.27 6.98
CA VAL A 54 -7.14 10.92 6.20
C VAL A 54 -8.46 11.31 6.87
N PRO A 55 -8.69 11.09 8.18
CA PRO A 55 -9.93 11.52 8.83
C PRO A 55 -10.16 13.03 8.73
N PHE A 56 -9.09 13.83 8.88
CA PHE A 56 -9.16 15.29 8.74
C PHE A 56 -9.51 15.71 7.32
N MET A 57 -8.88 15.06 6.32
CA MET A 57 -9.17 15.28 4.91
C MET A 57 -10.62 14.93 4.55
N ALA A 58 -11.11 13.78 5.02
CA ALA A 58 -12.48 13.33 4.79
C ALA A 58 -13.50 14.26 5.47
N ALA A 59 -13.25 14.66 6.72
CA ALA A 59 -14.08 15.62 7.44
C ALA A 59 -14.13 16.98 6.71
N PHE A 60 -12.98 17.47 6.23
CA PHE A 60 -12.91 18.69 5.44
C PHE A 60 -13.67 18.56 4.12
N ALA A 61 -13.56 17.44 3.42
CA ALA A 61 -14.28 17.19 2.18
C ALA A 61 -15.81 17.19 2.40
N ILE A 62 -16.28 16.54 3.47
CA ILE A 62 -17.69 16.53 3.87
C ILE A 62 -18.16 17.94 4.24
N GLY A 63 -17.39 18.66 5.05
CA GLY A 63 -17.68 20.05 5.42
C GLY A 63 -17.75 20.98 4.21
N LEU A 64 -16.80 20.89 3.28
CA LEU A 64 -16.81 21.64 2.02
C LEU A 64 -18.03 21.30 1.16
N GLY A 65 -18.39 20.02 1.07
CA GLY A 65 -19.59 19.57 0.39
C GLY A 65 -20.86 20.14 1.01
N TRP A 66 -20.95 20.13 2.34
CA TRP A 66 -22.06 20.72 3.08
C TRP A 66 -22.16 22.23 2.87
N MET A 67 -21.04 22.96 2.91
CA MET A 67 -21.02 24.39 2.61
C MET A 67 -21.50 24.68 1.19
N ARG A 68 -21.01 23.93 0.19
CA ARG A 68 -21.44 24.10 -1.21
C ARG A 68 -22.93 23.83 -1.39
N TYR A 69 -23.45 22.81 -0.71
CA TYR A 69 -24.88 22.51 -0.69
C TYR A 69 -25.72 23.63 -0.06
N ARG A 70 -25.25 24.21 1.05
CA ARG A 70 -25.91 25.33 1.75
C ARG A 70 -25.90 26.63 0.95
N SER A 71 -24.77 26.97 0.32
CA SER A 71 -24.62 28.25 -0.40
C SER A 71 -25.48 28.31 -1.66
N GLU A 72 -25.63 27.19 -2.36
CA GLU A 72 -26.37 27.14 -3.62
C GLU A 72 -27.20 25.84 -3.70
N PRO A 73 -28.37 25.81 -3.02
CA PRO A 73 -29.17 24.59 -2.93
C PRO A 73 -29.59 24.13 -4.32
N LEU A 74 -29.13 22.93 -4.68
CA LEU A 74 -29.56 22.26 -5.90
C LEU A 74 -30.96 21.69 -5.68
N ILE A 75 -31.88 21.97 -6.60
CA ILE A 75 -33.21 21.37 -6.62
C ILE A 75 -33.02 19.86 -6.88
N ALA A 76 -33.40 19.04 -5.91
CA ALA A 76 -33.33 17.59 -6.07
C ALA A 76 -34.38 17.15 -7.10
N SER A 77 -33.94 16.54 -8.19
CA SER A 77 -34.81 16.10 -9.30
C SER A 77 -35.02 14.58 -9.34
N PHE A 78 -34.29 13.81 -8.52
CA PHE A 78 -34.37 12.34 -8.39
C PHE A 78 -34.66 11.62 -9.71
N THR A 79 -33.68 11.63 -10.62
CA THR A 79 -33.82 11.07 -11.97
C THR A 79 -33.03 9.78 -12.13
N ALA A 80 -33.70 8.67 -12.43
CA ALA A 80 -33.04 7.44 -12.84
C ALA A 80 -32.48 7.59 -14.27
N SER A 81 -31.15 7.56 -14.40
CA SER A 81 -30.44 7.65 -15.69
C SER A 81 -29.44 6.51 -15.86
N PRO A 82 -28.98 6.20 -17.10
CA PRO A 82 -27.92 5.21 -17.31
C PRO A 82 -26.65 5.51 -16.50
N ARG A 83 -26.33 6.79 -16.27
CA ARG A 83 -25.21 7.19 -15.42
C ARG A 83 -25.40 6.76 -13.95
N VAL A 84 -26.61 6.88 -13.40
CA VAL A 84 -26.90 6.40 -12.05
C VAL A 84 -26.75 4.88 -12.01
N LEU A 85 -27.30 4.16 -12.97
CA LEU A 85 -27.17 2.69 -13.04
C LEU A 85 -25.71 2.26 -13.11
N PHE A 86 -24.90 2.94 -13.93
CA PHE A 86 -23.47 2.68 -14.03
C PHE A 86 -22.76 2.79 -12.67
N TRP A 87 -22.97 3.89 -11.94
CA TRP A 87 -22.37 4.06 -10.62
C TRP A 87 -22.91 3.07 -9.59
N THR A 88 -24.21 2.77 -9.62
CA THR A 88 -24.82 1.78 -8.73
C THR A 88 -24.30 0.36 -9.00
N ILE A 89 -24.10 -0.01 -10.27
CA ILE A 89 -23.50 -1.31 -10.65
C ILE A 89 -22.05 -1.39 -10.18
N LEU A 90 -21.25 -0.34 -10.39
CA LEU A 90 -19.88 -0.30 -9.88
C LEU A 90 -19.83 -0.39 -8.35
N ALA A 91 -20.69 0.37 -7.66
CA ALA A 91 -20.78 0.32 -6.20
C ALA A 91 -21.15 -1.08 -5.70
N ALA A 92 -22.15 -1.72 -6.33
CA ALA A 92 -22.54 -3.08 -6.00
C ALA A 92 -21.40 -4.09 -6.30
N GLY A 93 -20.74 -3.97 -7.45
CA GLY A 93 -19.63 -4.84 -7.84
C GLY A 93 -18.45 -4.76 -6.88
N PHE A 94 -18.01 -3.54 -6.51
CA PHE A 94 -16.96 -3.36 -5.52
C PHE A 94 -17.40 -3.83 -4.13
N THR A 95 -18.66 -3.61 -3.74
CA THR A 95 -19.21 -4.11 -2.48
C THR A 95 -19.17 -5.63 -2.42
N VAL A 96 -19.62 -6.33 -3.47
CA VAL A 96 -19.47 -7.79 -3.57
C VAL A 96 -17.99 -8.18 -3.52
N GLY A 97 -17.12 -7.44 -4.20
CA GLY A 97 -15.66 -7.59 -4.13
C GLY A 97 -15.11 -7.53 -2.70
N THR A 98 -15.62 -6.65 -1.83
CA THR A 98 -15.18 -6.58 -0.40
C THR A 98 -15.44 -7.86 0.39
N TYR A 99 -16.44 -8.64 -0.04
CA TYR A 99 -16.88 -9.86 0.63
C TYR A 99 -16.37 -11.11 -0.07
N VAL A 100 -16.13 -11.07 -1.38
CA VAL A 100 -15.62 -12.24 -2.12
C VAL A 100 -14.10 -12.28 -2.11
N LEU A 101 -13.45 -11.12 -2.18
CA LEU A 101 -12.00 -11.00 -2.19
C LEU A 101 -11.50 -10.74 -0.76
N PRO A 102 -10.42 -11.39 -0.30
CA PRO A 102 -9.68 -11.06 0.92
C PRO A 102 -9.04 -9.65 0.97
N SER A 103 -9.49 -8.72 0.13
CA SER A 103 -8.92 -7.39 0.01
C SER A 103 -9.83 -6.33 0.63
N ARG A 104 -9.40 -5.82 1.79
CA ARG A 104 -10.02 -4.67 2.47
C ARG A 104 -10.08 -3.42 1.57
N TRP A 105 -9.19 -3.33 0.58
CA TRP A 105 -9.05 -2.17 -0.31
C TRP A 105 -10.31 -1.91 -1.14
N MET A 106 -11.06 -2.96 -1.51
CA MET A 106 -12.29 -2.86 -2.32
C MET A 106 -13.36 -1.95 -1.69
N ALA A 107 -13.32 -1.72 -0.37
CA ALA A 107 -14.28 -0.87 0.32
C ALA A 107 -14.13 0.61 -0.07
N ALA A 108 -12.92 1.03 -0.45
CA ALA A 108 -12.63 2.41 -0.83
C ALA A 108 -13.30 2.83 -2.16
N PRO A 109 -13.08 2.13 -3.30
CA PRO A 109 -13.82 2.45 -4.52
C PRO A 109 -15.33 2.19 -4.38
N ALA A 110 -15.75 1.24 -3.53
CA ALA A 110 -17.17 0.99 -3.26
C ALA A 110 -17.88 2.20 -2.64
N ILE A 111 -17.33 2.80 -1.57
CA ILE A 111 -17.94 3.97 -0.94
C ILE A 111 -17.92 5.19 -1.86
N ILE A 112 -16.85 5.40 -2.63
CA ILE A 112 -16.76 6.51 -3.58
C ILE A 112 -17.80 6.38 -4.70
N THR A 113 -17.93 5.20 -5.30
CA THR A 113 -18.91 4.96 -6.37
C THR A 113 -20.34 5.00 -5.85
N MET A 114 -20.59 4.57 -4.62
CA MET A 114 -21.89 4.74 -3.95
C MET A 114 -22.23 6.22 -3.73
N ILE A 115 -21.29 7.04 -3.25
CA ILE A 115 -21.49 8.50 -3.11
C ILE A 115 -21.79 9.13 -4.49
N MET A 116 -21.05 8.73 -5.52
CA MET A 116 -21.29 9.17 -6.90
C MET A 116 -22.69 8.78 -7.40
N ALA A 117 -23.14 7.56 -7.12
CA ALA A 117 -24.50 7.11 -7.44
C ALA A 117 -25.57 7.96 -6.74
N GLY A 118 -25.39 8.26 -5.45
CA GLY A 118 -26.30 9.10 -4.68
C GLY A 118 -26.38 10.54 -5.19
N ILE A 119 -25.22 11.17 -5.42
CA ILE A 119 -25.16 12.55 -5.95
C ILE A 119 -25.78 12.64 -7.35
N THR A 120 -25.44 11.70 -8.24
CA THR A 120 -26.01 11.68 -9.60
C THR A 120 -27.50 11.40 -9.60
N LEU A 121 -28.01 10.57 -8.70
CA LEU A 121 -29.44 10.32 -8.58
C LEU A 121 -30.19 11.56 -8.10
N ALA A 122 -29.68 12.23 -7.06
CA ALA A 122 -30.34 13.39 -6.45
C ALA A 122 -30.29 14.64 -7.34
N TRP A 123 -29.14 14.90 -7.99
CA TRP A 123 -28.85 16.19 -8.64
C TRP A 123 -28.24 16.07 -10.05
N GLY A 124 -28.16 14.87 -10.61
CA GLY A 124 -27.65 14.66 -11.96
C GLY A 124 -26.17 15.05 -12.13
N SER A 125 -25.84 15.47 -13.35
CA SER A 125 -24.49 15.89 -13.75
C SER A 125 -24.02 17.16 -13.06
N ASP A 126 -24.95 18.08 -12.80
CA ASP A 126 -24.68 19.37 -12.15
C ASP A 126 -24.30 19.17 -10.68
N GLY A 127 -24.94 18.24 -9.99
CA GLY A 127 -24.53 17.81 -8.64
C GLY A 127 -23.08 17.35 -8.58
N VAL A 128 -22.69 16.46 -9.50
CA VAL A 128 -21.29 15.97 -9.57
C VAL A 128 -20.33 17.11 -9.87
N ARG A 129 -20.70 18.03 -10.78
CA ARG A 129 -19.86 19.19 -11.13
C ARG A 129 -19.65 20.12 -9.93
N ARG A 130 -20.71 20.39 -9.15
CA ARG A 130 -20.64 21.22 -7.93
C ARG A 130 -19.83 20.53 -6.83
N MET A 131 -20.00 19.22 -6.68
CA MET A 131 -19.34 18.41 -5.67
C MET A 131 -17.95 17.91 -6.09
N ARG A 132 -17.45 18.30 -7.28
CA ARG A 132 -16.15 17.85 -7.82
C ARG A 132 -15.00 18.01 -6.84
N GLY A 133 -14.96 19.12 -6.09
CA GLY A 133 -13.91 19.43 -5.14
C GLY A 133 -13.89 18.42 -3.98
N PRO A 134 -14.96 18.35 -3.19
CA PRO A 134 -15.15 17.31 -2.17
C PRO A 134 -14.88 15.89 -2.68
N LEU A 135 -15.37 15.54 -3.87
CA LEU A 135 -15.17 14.22 -4.47
C LEU A 135 -13.69 13.93 -4.75
N VAL A 136 -12.94 14.90 -5.29
CA VAL A 136 -11.49 14.76 -5.49
C VAL A 136 -10.76 14.53 -4.17
N MET A 137 -11.17 15.22 -3.09
CA MET A 137 -10.57 15.04 -1.76
C MET A 137 -10.89 13.65 -1.19
N LEU A 138 -12.12 13.17 -1.33
CA LEU A 138 -12.50 11.82 -0.91
C LEU A 138 -11.76 10.74 -1.72
N VAL A 139 -11.53 10.96 -3.02
CA VAL A 139 -10.69 10.07 -3.84
C VAL A 139 -9.23 10.12 -3.36
N ALA A 140 -8.71 11.27 -2.95
CA ALA A 140 -7.37 11.37 -2.39
C ALA A 140 -7.22 10.67 -1.02
N CYS A 141 -8.32 10.42 -0.31
CA CYS A 141 -8.33 9.57 0.89
C CYS A 141 -8.22 8.08 0.57
N VAL A 142 -8.40 7.65 -0.69
CA VAL A 142 -8.34 6.22 -1.05
C VAL A 142 -6.88 5.76 -0.95
N PRO A 143 -6.57 4.75 -0.11
CA PRO A 143 -5.22 4.20 -0.04
C PRO A 143 -4.81 3.60 -1.39
N LEU A 144 -3.50 3.56 -1.67
CA LEU A 144 -3.02 2.94 -2.90
C LEU A 144 -3.27 1.41 -2.87
N PRO A 145 -3.57 0.79 -4.02
CA PRO A 145 -3.84 -0.64 -4.09
C PRO A 145 -2.57 -1.48 -3.82
N VAL A 146 -2.74 -2.73 -3.35
CA VAL A 146 -1.69 -3.77 -3.32
C VAL A 146 -0.37 -3.34 -2.66
N LEU A 147 -0.42 -2.64 -1.52
CA LEU A 147 0.78 -2.19 -0.78
C LEU A 147 1.72 -1.28 -1.59
N TRP A 148 1.21 -0.64 -2.66
CA TRP A 148 1.98 0.34 -3.43
C TRP A 148 2.37 1.55 -2.59
N ASP A 149 1.64 1.83 -1.51
CA ASP A 149 2.03 2.82 -0.53
C ASP A 149 3.40 2.48 0.08
N SER A 150 3.59 1.29 0.64
CA SER A 150 4.89 0.90 1.22
C SER A 150 6.03 0.85 0.21
N TRP A 151 5.77 0.42 -1.03
CA TRP A 151 6.79 0.45 -2.08
C TRP A 151 7.18 1.90 -2.42
N PHE A 152 6.18 2.74 -2.69
CA PHE A 152 6.40 4.16 -3.02
C PHE A 152 7.16 4.89 -1.91
N VAL A 153 6.85 4.59 -0.66
CA VAL A 153 7.51 5.11 0.53
C VAL A 153 9.01 4.82 0.50
N VAL A 154 9.40 3.56 0.29
CA VAL A 154 10.81 3.15 0.27
C VAL A 154 11.56 3.79 -0.89
N GLU A 155 10.97 3.81 -2.09
CA GLU A 155 11.57 4.43 -3.27
C GLU A 155 11.87 5.92 -3.04
N MET A 156 10.93 6.64 -2.41
CA MET A 156 11.13 8.06 -2.10
C MET A 156 12.22 8.27 -1.03
N GLN A 157 12.39 7.35 -0.08
CA GLN A 157 13.50 7.40 0.88
C GLN A 157 14.84 7.15 0.23
N GLN A 158 14.94 6.16 -0.66
CA GLN A 158 16.18 5.87 -1.38
C GLN A 158 16.58 7.06 -2.25
N LEU A 159 15.62 7.68 -2.96
CA LEU A 159 15.88 8.88 -3.75
C LEU A 159 16.36 10.04 -2.87
N ALA A 160 15.76 10.25 -1.70
CA ALA A 160 16.19 11.29 -0.77
C ALA A 160 17.60 11.01 -0.21
N THR A 161 17.91 9.76 0.10
CA THR A 161 19.22 9.30 0.58
C THR A 161 20.30 9.52 -0.47
N TRP A 162 20.01 9.17 -1.73
CA TRP A 162 20.88 9.38 -2.86
C TRP A 162 21.16 10.88 -3.12
N LEU A 163 20.12 11.72 -3.08
CA LEU A 163 20.28 13.17 -3.21
C LEU A 163 21.10 13.77 -2.05
N ALA A 164 20.87 13.31 -0.82
CA ALA A 164 21.64 13.75 0.34
C ALA A 164 23.11 13.34 0.22
N SER A 165 23.40 12.12 -0.25
CA SER A 165 24.75 11.62 -0.51
C SER A 165 25.50 12.51 -1.50
N LEU A 166 24.87 12.92 -2.61
CA LEU A 166 25.45 13.85 -3.57
C LEU A 166 25.85 15.19 -2.93
N TRP A 167 25.06 15.68 -1.98
CA TRP A 167 25.35 16.93 -1.27
C TRP A 167 26.46 16.77 -0.23
N LEU A 168 26.53 15.60 0.42
CA LEU A 168 27.61 15.25 1.34
C LEU A 168 28.96 15.10 0.62
N ASP A 169 28.96 14.49 -0.57
CA ASP A 169 30.13 14.40 -1.45
C ASP A 169 30.63 15.79 -1.84
N LEU A 170 29.71 16.67 -2.26
CA LEU A 170 30.03 18.06 -2.61
C LEU A 170 30.67 18.82 -1.44
N MET A 171 30.31 18.48 -0.20
CA MET A 171 30.83 19.09 1.02
C MET A 171 32.07 18.39 1.59
N GLY A 172 32.58 17.34 0.92
CA GLY A 172 33.75 16.59 1.36
C GLY A 172 33.54 15.87 2.69
N VAL A 173 32.35 15.27 2.87
CA VAL A 173 32.05 14.37 4.00
C VAL A 173 32.23 12.93 3.54
N LEU A 174 33.16 12.21 4.15
CA LEU A 174 33.34 10.78 3.88
C LEU A 174 32.14 10.00 4.45
N HIS A 175 31.40 9.34 3.57
CA HIS A 175 30.23 8.55 3.95
C HIS A 175 30.02 7.38 2.99
N LEU A 176 29.24 6.39 3.43
CA LEU A 176 28.75 5.27 2.64
C LEU A 176 27.23 5.27 2.72
N SER A 177 26.55 5.32 1.57
CA SER A 177 25.08 5.26 1.51
C SER A 177 24.61 3.90 0.99
N THR A 178 23.81 3.18 1.79
CA THR A 178 23.33 1.82 1.50
C THR A 178 21.82 1.77 1.66
N GLY A 179 21.08 1.81 0.55
CA GLY A 179 19.61 1.86 0.57
C GLY A 179 19.07 3.13 1.24
N VAL A 180 18.53 2.98 2.45
CA VAL A 180 17.98 4.08 3.29
C VAL A 180 18.88 4.40 4.50
N GLU A 181 20.13 3.96 4.48
CA GLU A 181 21.08 4.21 5.56
C GLU A 181 22.28 5.00 5.04
N ILE A 182 22.79 5.91 5.87
CA ILE A 182 24.05 6.61 5.62
C ILE A 182 24.99 6.31 6.79
N GLN A 183 26.16 5.79 6.50
CA GLN A 183 27.19 5.49 7.48
C GLN A 183 28.36 6.45 7.31
N THR A 184 28.84 6.98 8.43
CA THR A 184 30.08 7.77 8.55
C THR A 184 31.07 6.98 9.42
N PRO A 185 32.37 7.32 9.42
CA PRO A 185 33.35 6.60 10.24
C PRO A 185 32.99 6.50 11.73
N ASP A 186 32.30 7.53 12.24
CA ASP A 186 31.99 7.64 13.67
C ASP A 186 30.57 7.18 14.02
N HIS A 187 29.62 7.22 13.08
CA HIS A 187 28.18 7.03 13.34
C HIS A 187 27.43 6.41 12.16
N GLN A 188 26.41 5.59 12.47
CA GLN A 188 25.45 5.07 11.50
C GLN A 188 24.11 5.81 11.63
N PHE A 189 23.57 6.27 10.50
CA PHE A 189 22.30 6.99 10.43
C PHE A 189 21.28 6.15 9.65
N ALA A 190 20.36 5.51 10.38
CA ALA A 190 19.21 4.86 9.78
C ALA A 190 18.11 5.90 9.49
N ILE A 191 17.89 6.23 8.22
CA ILE A 191 16.90 7.24 7.80
C ILE A 191 15.48 6.70 8.00
N ALA A 192 15.31 5.36 8.00
CA ALA A 192 14.03 4.69 8.20
C ALA A 192 13.36 5.03 9.54
N ASP A 193 14.13 5.02 10.65
CA ASP A 193 13.60 5.24 11.99
C ASP A 193 13.76 6.69 12.45
N ALA A 194 14.82 7.38 12.01
CA ALA A 194 15.10 8.74 12.43
C ALA A 194 14.42 9.79 11.55
N CYS A 195 14.18 9.57 10.25
CA CYS A 195 13.71 10.62 9.34
C CYS A 195 12.31 10.30 8.82
N SER A 196 11.30 10.54 9.66
CA SER A 196 9.85 10.41 9.42
C SER A 196 9.26 11.24 8.25
N GLY A 197 10.07 11.75 7.32
CA GLY A 197 9.67 12.64 6.23
C GLY A 197 8.55 12.09 5.32
N ILE A 198 8.35 10.78 5.31
CA ILE A 198 7.24 10.13 4.60
C ILE A 198 5.88 10.46 5.19
N HIS A 199 5.76 10.52 6.52
CA HIS A 199 4.50 10.90 7.18
C HIS A 199 4.09 12.29 6.73
N SER A 200 5.10 13.16 6.56
CA SER A 200 4.94 14.49 6.04
C SER A 200 4.60 14.52 4.54
N MET A 201 5.05 13.55 3.73
CA MET A 201 4.74 13.51 2.30
C MET A 201 3.25 13.32 2.01
N PHE A 202 2.62 12.28 2.56
CA PHE A 202 1.18 12.07 2.33
C PHE A 202 0.34 13.23 2.87
N ALA A 203 0.72 13.78 4.03
CA ALA A 203 0.11 15.00 4.56
C ALA A 203 0.30 16.21 3.62
N ALA A 204 1.49 16.40 3.02
CA ALA A 204 1.73 17.46 2.05
C ALA A 204 0.88 17.29 0.78
N ILE A 205 0.79 16.07 0.24
CA ILE A 205 -0.06 15.77 -0.92
C ILE A 205 -1.50 16.11 -0.59
N ALA A 206 -1.99 15.69 0.59
CA ALA A 206 -3.30 16.03 1.10
C ALA A 206 -3.51 17.55 1.14
N VAL A 207 -2.59 18.31 1.74
CA VAL A 207 -2.64 19.78 1.77
C VAL A 207 -2.65 20.38 0.36
N GLY A 208 -1.82 19.86 -0.56
CA GLY A 208 -1.77 20.30 -1.96
C GLY A 208 -3.08 20.05 -2.70
N VAL A 209 -3.68 18.87 -2.54
CA VAL A 209 -5.00 18.56 -3.10
C VAL A 209 -6.07 19.49 -2.53
N GLY A 210 -6.09 19.69 -1.21
CA GLY A 210 -7.01 20.63 -0.55
C GLY A 210 -6.84 22.06 -1.06
N TYR A 211 -5.61 22.54 -1.18
CA TYR A 211 -5.29 23.86 -1.75
C TYR A 211 -5.80 23.98 -3.20
N GLY A 212 -5.52 22.99 -4.04
CA GLY A 212 -6.00 22.97 -5.43
C GLY A 212 -7.53 22.98 -5.53
N VAL A 213 -8.22 22.25 -4.65
CA VAL A 213 -9.67 22.24 -4.55
C VAL A 213 -10.23 23.60 -4.11
N LEU A 214 -9.63 24.22 -3.10
CA LEU A 214 -10.03 25.55 -2.61
C LEU A 214 -9.79 26.66 -3.64
N ARG A 215 -8.80 26.48 -4.52
CA ARG A 215 -8.53 27.39 -5.66
C ARG A 215 -9.35 27.05 -6.91
N ASP A 216 -10.29 26.11 -6.82
CA ASP A 216 -11.11 25.63 -7.94
C ASP A 216 -10.33 25.17 -9.17
N TYR A 217 -9.13 24.61 -8.95
CA TYR A 217 -8.32 24.05 -10.02
C TYR A 217 -9.04 22.88 -10.71
N ARG A 218 -8.83 22.76 -12.02
CA ARG A 218 -9.24 21.57 -12.77
C ARG A 218 -8.48 20.35 -12.24
N VAL A 219 -9.10 19.17 -12.26
CA VAL A 219 -8.51 17.91 -11.73
C VAL A 219 -7.10 17.65 -12.27
N ARG A 220 -6.86 17.88 -13.58
CA ARG A 220 -5.53 17.71 -14.20
C ARG A 220 -4.46 18.58 -13.56
N ARG A 221 -4.84 19.78 -13.13
CA ARG A 221 -3.93 20.71 -12.46
C ARG A 221 -3.71 20.37 -11.00
N ILE A 222 -4.75 19.86 -10.32
CA ILE A 222 -4.60 19.28 -8.98
C ILE A 222 -3.62 18.10 -9.03
N LEU A 223 -3.70 17.25 -10.06
CA LEU A 223 -2.74 16.16 -10.27
C LEU A 223 -1.32 16.68 -10.51
N GLY A 224 -1.15 17.70 -11.35
CA GLY A 224 0.15 18.36 -11.56
C GLY A 224 0.73 18.95 -10.27
N LEU A 225 -0.11 19.58 -9.45
CA LEU A 225 0.27 20.11 -8.14
C LEU A 225 0.68 18.98 -7.19
N ALA A 226 -0.05 17.86 -7.14
CA ALA A 226 0.30 16.72 -6.30
C ALA A 226 1.68 16.14 -6.68
N ILE A 227 1.97 15.99 -7.97
CA ILE A 227 3.28 15.55 -8.47
C ILE A 227 4.38 16.54 -8.06
N GLN A 228 4.11 17.83 -8.17
CA GLN A 228 5.05 18.88 -7.75
C GLN A 228 5.30 18.88 -6.24
N VAL A 229 4.26 18.63 -5.43
CA VAL A 229 4.41 18.50 -3.98
C VAL A 229 5.30 17.31 -3.63
N VAL A 230 5.09 16.14 -4.25
CA VAL A 230 5.96 14.96 -4.06
C VAL A 230 7.42 15.32 -4.35
N PHE A 231 7.68 15.96 -5.50
CA PHE A 231 9.03 16.38 -5.87
C PHE A 231 9.69 17.25 -4.80
N TRP A 232 9.01 18.31 -4.35
CA TRP A 232 9.59 19.23 -3.35
C TRP A 232 9.71 18.62 -1.96
N VAL A 233 8.83 17.68 -1.58
CA VAL A 233 8.96 16.95 -0.33
C VAL A 233 10.18 16.04 -0.35
N VAL A 234 10.45 15.35 -1.46
CA VAL A 234 11.66 14.52 -1.60
C VAL A 234 12.91 15.39 -1.49
N VAL A 235 12.94 16.55 -2.16
CA VAL A 235 14.06 17.50 -2.05
C VAL A 235 14.21 18.01 -0.61
N ALA A 236 13.12 18.40 0.05
CA ALA A 236 13.16 18.83 1.45
C ALA A 236 13.65 17.72 2.39
N ASN A 237 13.26 16.47 2.14
CA ASN A 237 13.73 15.32 2.91
C ASN A 237 15.22 15.06 2.67
N ALA A 238 15.71 15.19 1.43
CA ALA A 238 17.14 15.09 1.12
C ALA A 238 17.95 16.18 1.84
N VAL A 239 17.45 17.43 1.84
CA VAL A 239 18.03 18.56 2.58
C VAL A 239 18.13 18.24 4.08
N ARG A 240 17.05 17.70 4.66
CA ARG A 240 17.00 17.31 6.07
C ARG A 240 18.06 16.25 6.39
N VAL A 241 18.08 15.16 5.63
CA VAL A 241 19.05 14.06 5.81
C VAL A 241 20.49 14.58 5.68
N PHE A 242 20.75 15.40 4.66
CA PHE A 242 22.03 16.07 4.49
C PHE A 242 22.43 16.87 5.73
N PHE A 243 21.56 17.73 6.26
CA PHE A 243 21.88 18.53 7.45
C PHE A 243 22.13 17.69 8.69
N VAL A 244 21.37 16.62 8.91
CA VAL A 244 21.57 15.72 10.05
C VAL A 244 22.98 15.10 9.99
N VAL A 245 23.35 14.52 8.85
CA VAL A 245 24.64 13.85 8.68
C VAL A 245 25.80 14.85 8.70
N TYR A 246 25.64 15.99 7.99
CA TYR A 246 26.68 17.01 7.90
C TYR A 246 27.02 17.62 9.26
N MET A 247 26.00 17.97 10.05
CA MET A 247 26.20 18.60 11.35
C MET A 247 26.81 17.63 12.37
N GLN A 248 26.42 16.35 12.33
CA GLN A 248 27.06 15.35 13.18
C GLN A 248 28.52 15.13 12.74
N SER A 249 28.80 14.97 11.45
CA SER A 249 30.16 14.69 10.96
C SER A 249 31.14 15.84 11.14
N LYS A 250 30.73 17.09 10.86
CA LYS A 250 31.64 18.26 10.92
C LYS A 250 31.63 18.98 12.25
N HIS A 251 30.48 19.03 12.92
CA HIS A 251 30.30 19.82 14.14
C HIS A 251 30.05 18.97 15.40
N GLN A 252 29.90 17.65 15.26
CA GLN A 252 29.56 16.74 16.38
C GLN A 252 28.27 17.18 17.10
N ILE A 253 27.36 17.81 16.36
CA ILE A 253 26.05 18.25 16.85
C ILE A 253 25.02 17.22 16.41
N ASP A 254 24.43 16.54 17.38
CA ASP A 254 23.36 15.58 17.11
C ASP A 254 22.05 16.32 16.75
N LEU A 255 21.60 16.11 15.51
CA LEU A 255 20.28 16.49 14.99
C LEU A 255 19.45 15.26 14.58
N SER A 256 19.90 14.06 14.92
CA SER A 256 19.20 12.81 14.59
C SER A 256 18.00 12.56 15.52
N SER A 257 17.98 13.16 16.71
CA SER A 257 16.94 12.93 17.72
C SER A 257 16.50 14.20 18.48
N GLY A 258 15.35 14.09 19.15
CA GLY A 258 14.81 15.11 20.06
C GLY A 258 14.31 16.39 19.38
N LEU A 259 14.22 17.48 20.16
CA LEU A 259 13.56 18.72 19.71
C LEU A 259 14.26 19.40 18.52
N ARG A 260 15.59 19.29 18.41
CA ARG A 260 16.34 19.86 17.27
C ARG A 260 15.97 19.17 15.96
N HIS A 261 15.80 17.85 16.03
CA HIS A 261 15.38 17.04 14.91
C HIS A 261 13.96 17.39 14.45
N ASP A 262 13.03 17.55 15.39
CA ASP A 262 11.63 17.93 15.10
C ASP A 262 11.53 19.32 14.48
N LEU A 263 12.29 20.29 15.00
CA LEU A 263 12.37 21.65 14.45
C LEU A 263 12.93 21.65 13.02
N LEU A 264 14.00 20.90 12.77
CA LEU A 264 14.56 20.76 11.41
C LEU A 264 13.53 20.11 10.48
N GLY A 265 12.85 19.06 10.94
CA GLY A 265 11.76 18.41 10.20
C GLY A 265 10.66 19.40 9.82
N MET A 266 10.13 20.16 10.78
CA MET A 266 9.10 21.18 10.51
C MET A 266 9.59 22.28 9.56
N ALA A 267 10.83 22.75 9.72
CA ALA A 267 11.40 23.79 8.86
C ALA A 267 11.55 23.32 7.41
N THR A 268 12.13 22.13 7.20
CA THR A 268 12.27 21.53 5.86
C THR A 268 10.92 21.22 5.23
N PHE A 269 9.95 20.73 6.00
CA PHE A 269 8.58 20.48 5.54
C PHE A 269 7.90 21.77 5.08
N ALA A 270 7.91 22.81 5.91
CA ALA A 270 7.36 24.12 5.56
C ALA A 270 8.05 24.68 4.31
N GLY A 271 9.37 24.57 4.23
CA GLY A 271 10.16 24.94 3.04
C GLY A 271 9.70 24.19 1.79
N GLY A 272 9.52 22.87 1.86
CA GLY A 272 9.04 22.04 0.75
C GLY A 272 7.65 22.45 0.26
N VAL A 273 6.71 22.68 1.17
CA VAL A 273 5.35 23.14 0.84
C VAL A 273 5.37 24.56 0.24
N LEU A 274 6.20 25.46 0.77
CA LEU A 274 6.39 26.81 0.22
C LEU A 274 6.98 26.77 -1.19
N MET A 275 7.95 25.89 -1.44
CA MET A 275 8.54 25.71 -2.77
C MET A 275 7.54 25.09 -3.76
N ALA A 276 6.72 24.13 -3.31
CA ALA A 276 5.65 23.57 -4.13
C ALA A 276 4.62 24.63 -4.53
N THR A 277 4.16 25.44 -3.57
CA THR A 277 3.21 26.53 -3.85
C THR A 277 3.83 27.65 -4.70
N SER A 278 5.08 28.03 -4.45
CA SER A 278 5.84 28.99 -5.28
C SER A 278 5.97 28.51 -6.71
N SER A 279 6.25 27.22 -6.90
CA SER A 279 6.36 26.63 -8.23
C SER A 279 5.00 26.50 -8.93
N ASP A 280 3.89 26.28 -8.21
CA ASP A 280 2.53 26.40 -8.77
C ASP A 280 2.26 27.84 -9.24
N HIS A 281 2.66 28.84 -8.45
CA HIS A 281 2.58 30.24 -8.85
C HIS A 281 3.40 30.53 -10.11
N PHE A 282 4.60 29.97 -10.24
CA PHE A 282 5.42 30.08 -11.44
C PHE A 282 4.74 29.43 -12.66
N TRP A 283 4.19 28.22 -12.52
CA TRP A 283 3.46 27.57 -13.61
C TRP A 283 2.21 28.34 -14.04
N ARG A 284 1.54 29.04 -13.13
CA ARG A 284 0.42 29.94 -13.47
C ARG A 284 0.85 31.12 -14.28
N TYR A 285 2.03 31.66 -13.98
CA TYR A 285 2.59 32.77 -14.72
C TYR A 285 2.93 32.32 -16.15
N LEU A 286 3.58 31.15 -16.29
CA LEU A 286 4.00 30.64 -17.60
C LEU A 286 2.85 30.10 -18.44
N MET A 287 1.87 29.48 -17.78
CA MET A 287 0.63 29.00 -18.39
C MET A 287 -0.55 29.71 -17.72
N PRO A 288 -0.81 30.98 -18.08
CA PRO A 288 -2.00 31.67 -17.63
C PRO A 288 -3.19 30.77 -17.92
N THR A 289 -3.95 30.45 -16.87
CA THR A 289 -5.20 29.74 -17.08
C THR A 289 -6.04 30.73 -17.86
N THR A 290 -6.17 30.53 -19.16
CA THR A 290 -7.13 31.28 -19.96
C THR A 290 -8.46 31.11 -19.25
N ALA A 291 -8.88 32.18 -18.56
CA ALA A 291 -10.29 32.42 -18.39
C ALA A 291 -10.79 32.33 -19.83
N THR A 292 -11.49 31.25 -20.14
CA THR A 292 -12.21 31.13 -21.39
C THR A 292 -13.16 32.32 -21.38
N SER A 293 -12.75 33.41 -22.02
CA SER A 293 -13.70 34.30 -22.68
C SER A 293 -14.56 33.39 -23.54
N ASP A 294 -15.87 33.48 -23.36
CA ASP A 294 -16.88 32.76 -24.13
C ASP A 294 -16.83 33.17 -25.61
N GLU A 295 -15.75 32.87 -26.32
CA GLU A 295 -15.80 32.61 -27.74
C GLU A 295 -16.09 31.13 -27.89
N ALA A 296 -17.35 30.83 -28.22
CA ALA A 296 -17.81 29.48 -28.50
C ALA A 296 -16.83 28.81 -29.46
N PRO A 297 -16.07 27.77 -29.03
CA PRO A 297 -15.22 27.05 -29.95
C PRO A 297 -16.13 26.41 -31.00
N THR A 298 -15.84 26.61 -32.28
CA THR A 298 -16.52 25.90 -33.38
C THR A 298 -16.55 24.42 -33.04
N ALA A 299 -17.75 23.89 -32.79
CA ALA A 299 -17.94 22.57 -32.21
C ALA A 299 -17.18 21.52 -33.04
N SER A 300 -16.10 20.99 -32.48
CA SER A 300 -15.34 19.92 -33.11
C SER A 300 -16.19 18.65 -33.17
N HIS A 301 -15.94 17.76 -34.15
CA HIS A 301 -16.63 16.47 -34.20
C HIS A 301 -16.49 15.65 -32.89
N SER A 302 -15.40 15.84 -32.14
CA SER A 302 -15.22 15.24 -30.81
C SER A 302 -16.15 15.84 -29.74
N ASP A 303 -16.43 17.14 -29.79
CA ASP A 303 -17.33 17.79 -28.82
C ASP A 303 -18.79 17.44 -29.09
N GLN A 304 -19.17 17.30 -30.36
CA GLN A 304 -20.50 16.85 -30.75
C GLN A 304 -20.77 15.40 -30.29
N LYS A 305 -19.80 14.48 -30.46
CA LYS A 305 -19.88 13.11 -29.93
C LYS A 305 -19.93 13.08 -28.40
N ARG A 306 -19.12 13.90 -27.71
CA ARG A 306 -19.16 14.02 -26.24
C ARG A 306 -20.51 14.51 -25.74
N GLY A 307 -21.08 15.51 -26.41
CA GLY A 307 -22.43 16.00 -26.14
C GLY A 307 -23.45 14.88 -26.25
N MET A 308 -23.47 14.16 -27.38
CA MET A 308 -24.40 13.05 -27.61
C MET A 308 -24.33 11.95 -26.54
N ILE A 309 -23.12 11.50 -26.16
CA ILE A 309 -22.93 10.48 -25.11
C ILE A 309 -23.43 11.00 -23.75
N SER A 310 -23.13 12.26 -23.43
CA SER A 310 -23.57 12.85 -22.15
C SER A 310 -25.08 12.95 -22.05
N THR A 311 -25.76 13.34 -23.14
CA THR A 311 -27.22 13.43 -23.21
C THR A 311 -27.87 12.05 -23.10
N TRP A 312 -27.29 11.02 -23.73
CA TRP A 312 -27.77 9.65 -23.57
C TRP A 312 -27.61 9.14 -22.13
N LEU A 313 -26.45 9.39 -21.51
CA LEU A 313 -26.16 9.01 -20.12
C LEU A 313 -27.08 9.67 -19.09
N ASP A 314 -27.65 10.82 -19.43
CA ASP A 314 -28.56 11.59 -18.58
C ASP A 314 -30.05 11.41 -18.97
N SER A 315 -30.33 10.56 -19.96
CA SER A 315 -31.70 10.21 -20.35
C SER A 315 -32.44 9.40 -19.27
N LYS A 316 -33.78 9.46 -19.25
CA LYS A 316 -34.59 8.74 -18.27
C LYS A 316 -34.61 7.24 -18.59
N VAL A 317 -34.41 6.40 -17.57
CA VAL A 317 -34.55 4.95 -17.68
C VAL A 317 -35.92 4.49 -17.19
N SER A 318 -36.48 3.46 -17.83
CA SER A 318 -37.76 2.86 -17.45
C SER A 318 -37.69 2.21 -16.06
N THR A 319 -38.80 2.25 -15.32
CA THR A 319 -38.91 1.60 -14.00
C THR A 319 -38.66 0.10 -14.06
N VAL A 320 -39.12 -0.58 -15.12
CA VAL A 320 -38.93 -2.03 -15.31
C VAL A 320 -37.45 -2.36 -15.42
N THR A 321 -36.69 -1.61 -16.22
CA THR A 321 -35.24 -1.79 -16.35
C THR A 321 -34.53 -1.63 -15.00
N VAL A 322 -34.91 -0.60 -14.23
CA VAL A 322 -34.34 -0.36 -12.90
C VAL A 322 -34.68 -1.50 -11.94
N MET A 323 -35.93 -1.97 -11.92
CA MET A 323 -36.35 -3.08 -11.08
C MET A 323 -35.59 -4.37 -11.40
N VAL A 324 -35.50 -4.74 -12.68
CA VAL A 324 -34.76 -5.94 -13.13
C VAL A 324 -33.31 -5.85 -12.68
N LEU A 325 -32.65 -4.71 -12.89
CA LEU A 325 -31.27 -4.51 -12.47
C LEU A 325 -31.12 -4.62 -10.95
N CYS A 326 -31.97 -3.95 -10.16
CA CYS A 326 -31.91 -4.00 -8.70
C CYS A 326 -32.12 -5.43 -8.19
N SER A 327 -33.03 -6.20 -8.80
CA SER A 327 -33.25 -7.61 -8.48
C SER A 327 -32.03 -8.45 -8.80
N VAL A 328 -31.37 -8.26 -9.95
CA VAL A 328 -30.13 -8.95 -10.31
C VAL A 328 -29.02 -8.62 -9.29
N LEU A 329 -28.84 -7.34 -8.95
CA LEU A 329 -27.85 -6.92 -7.96
C LEU A 329 -28.15 -7.50 -6.57
N ALA A 330 -29.42 -7.59 -6.18
CA ALA A 330 -29.81 -8.22 -4.91
C ALA A 330 -29.48 -9.72 -4.89
N VAL A 331 -29.77 -10.45 -5.98
CA VAL A 331 -29.44 -11.88 -6.11
C VAL A 331 -27.91 -12.09 -6.06
N LEU A 332 -27.15 -11.27 -6.80
CA LEU A 332 -25.69 -11.31 -6.77
C LEU A 332 -25.13 -10.96 -5.39
N GLY A 333 -25.72 -9.98 -4.70
CA GLY A 333 -25.36 -9.58 -3.34
C GLY A 333 -25.61 -10.69 -2.33
N ILE A 334 -26.77 -11.36 -2.40
CA ILE A 334 -27.10 -12.52 -1.56
C ILE A 334 -26.14 -13.69 -1.85
N GLY A 335 -25.89 -13.99 -3.12
CA GLY A 335 -24.93 -15.02 -3.52
C GLY A 335 -23.51 -14.72 -3.01
N GLY A 336 -23.07 -13.46 -3.13
CA GLY A 336 -21.80 -12.98 -2.59
C GLY A 336 -21.73 -13.08 -1.06
N ALA A 337 -22.82 -12.75 -0.35
CA ALA A 337 -22.90 -12.90 1.09
C ALA A 337 -22.85 -14.37 1.55
N PHE A 338 -23.47 -15.30 0.81
CA PHE A 338 -23.35 -16.73 1.08
C PHE A 338 -21.93 -17.24 0.79
N ALA A 339 -21.32 -16.82 -0.32
CA ALA A 339 -19.94 -17.13 -0.64
C ALA A 339 -18.98 -16.60 0.44
N PHE A 340 -19.19 -15.36 0.91
CA PHE A 340 -18.47 -14.79 2.04
C PHE A 340 -18.75 -15.52 3.35
N SER A 341 -19.96 -15.97 3.64
CA SER A 341 -20.22 -16.72 4.87
C SER A 341 -19.44 -18.04 4.91
N LYS A 342 -19.18 -18.66 3.75
CA LYS A 342 -18.30 -19.82 3.63
C LYS A 342 -16.83 -19.40 3.67
N PHE A 343 -16.45 -18.39 2.90
CA PHE A 343 -15.07 -17.91 2.82
C PHE A 343 -14.59 -17.28 4.13
N SER A 344 -15.41 -16.46 4.80
CA SER A 344 -15.15 -15.88 6.12
C SER A 344 -15.04 -16.94 7.21
N ARG A 345 -15.69 -18.11 7.11
CA ARG A 345 -15.42 -19.21 8.06
C ARG A 345 -14.04 -19.85 7.82
N ILE A 346 -13.56 -19.79 6.58
CA ILE A 346 -12.23 -20.27 6.18
C ILE A 346 -11.15 -19.20 6.48
N SER A 347 -11.44 -17.92 6.31
CA SER A 347 -10.53 -16.78 6.48
C SER A 347 -10.51 -16.21 7.90
N MET A 348 -11.58 -16.34 8.70
CA MET A 348 -11.55 -16.03 10.14
C MET A 348 -10.80 -17.11 10.94
N ARG A 349 -10.40 -18.21 10.29
CA ARG A 349 -9.37 -19.14 10.78
C ARG A 349 -7.97 -18.67 10.40
N GLN A 350 -7.75 -17.38 10.17
CA GLN A 350 -6.40 -16.84 10.17
C GLN A 350 -5.90 -16.96 11.61
N ALA A 351 -5.22 -18.07 11.89
CA ALA A 351 -4.71 -18.40 13.20
C ALA A 351 -3.92 -17.20 13.74
N SER A 352 -4.22 -16.82 14.97
CA SER A 352 -3.42 -15.81 15.68
C SER A 352 -1.95 -16.24 15.65
N ILE A 353 -1.02 -15.29 15.73
CA ILE A 353 0.41 -15.61 15.71
C ILE A 353 0.78 -16.58 16.85
N THR A 354 0.08 -16.49 17.97
CA THR A 354 0.17 -17.46 19.08
C THR A 354 -0.30 -18.86 18.71
N GLU A 355 -1.37 -19.00 17.93
CA GLU A 355 -1.83 -20.30 17.42
C GLU A 355 -0.91 -20.85 16.32
N LEU A 356 -0.36 -19.97 15.47
CA LEU A 356 0.62 -20.37 14.46
C LEU A 356 1.92 -20.84 15.14
N ALA A 357 2.42 -20.12 16.15
CA ALA A 357 3.58 -20.52 16.92
C ALA A 357 3.36 -21.87 17.62
N ALA A 358 2.18 -22.05 18.24
CA ALA A 358 1.83 -23.30 18.92
C ALA A 358 1.63 -24.49 17.98
N SER A 359 1.38 -24.24 16.69
CA SER A 359 1.19 -25.27 15.66
C SER A 359 2.40 -25.43 14.74
N SER A 360 3.48 -24.69 14.97
CA SER A 360 4.72 -24.80 14.19
C SER A 360 5.49 -26.07 14.56
N ALA A 361 6.36 -26.52 13.65
CA ALA A 361 7.21 -27.69 13.86
C ALA A 361 8.31 -27.50 14.93
N ILE A 362 8.45 -26.29 15.50
CA ILE A 362 9.41 -25.99 16.57
C ILE A 362 8.75 -25.20 17.69
N ASP A 363 9.32 -25.34 18.87
CA ASP A 363 9.07 -24.43 19.99
C ASP A 363 9.99 -23.21 19.89
N PHE A 364 9.43 -22.06 19.53
CA PHE A 364 10.15 -20.79 19.41
C PHE A 364 10.74 -20.29 20.75
N ASP A 365 10.23 -20.73 21.89
CA ASP A 365 10.77 -20.36 23.20
C ASP A 365 12.01 -21.20 23.58
N ALA A 366 12.20 -22.34 22.91
CA ALA A 366 13.38 -23.20 23.05
C ALA A 366 14.52 -22.82 22.09
N VAL A 367 14.28 -21.93 21.12
CA VAL A 367 15.31 -21.47 20.18
C VAL A 367 16.22 -20.44 20.86
N GLY A 368 17.49 -20.79 21.00
CA GLY A 368 18.52 -19.93 21.58
C GLY A 368 19.84 -20.01 20.84
N GLU A 369 20.87 -19.39 21.40
CA GLU A 369 22.21 -19.33 20.79
C GLU A 369 22.77 -20.72 20.43
N SER A 370 22.50 -21.72 21.27
CA SER A 370 22.96 -23.10 21.12
C SER A 370 22.04 -23.99 20.25
N PHE A 371 21.00 -23.43 19.64
CA PHE A 371 20.09 -24.19 18.77
C PHE A 371 20.81 -24.68 17.51
N LEU A 372 21.68 -23.84 16.95
CA LEU A 372 22.65 -24.26 15.94
C LEU A 372 24.01 -24.56 16.60
N PRO A 373 24.81 -25.47 16.02
CA PRO A 373 26.12 -25.83 16.57
C PRO A 373 27.10 -24.67 16.49
N ALA A 374 27.98 -24.55 17.48
CA ALA A 374 29.06 -23.56 17.45
C ALA A 374 29.99 -23.70 16.22
N THR A 375 30.03 -24.89 15.61
CA THR A 375 30.78 -25.18 14.39
C THR A 375 29.94 -25.96 13.39
N LEU A 376 29.80 -25.45 12.16
CA LEU A 376 29.14 -26.12 11.04
C LEU A 376 30.15 -26.29 9.89
N GLY A 377 30.74 -27.46 9.76
CA GLY A 377 31.87 -27.67 8.86
C GLY A 377 33.05 -26.78 9.23
N ASP A 378 33.53 -25.97 8.28
CA ASP A 378 34.60 -24.99 8.49
C ASP A 378 34.11 -23.64 9.04
N TRP A 379 32.80 -23.49 9.29
CA TRP A 379 32.21 -22.26 9.78
C TRP A 379 32.10 -22.25 11.30
N THR A 380 32.45 -21.12 11.90
CA THR A 380 32.39 -20.90 13.35
C THR A 380 31.36 -19.83 13.69
N GLN A 381 30.51 -20.12 14.67
CA GLN A 381 29.54 -19.16 15.18
C GLN A 381 30.26 -18.04 15.93
N THR A 382 30.00 -16.80 15.53
CA THR A 382 30.64 -15.59 16.09
C THR A 382 29.65 -14.66 16.78
N GLY A 383 28.35 -14.88 16.60
CA GLY A 383 27.33 -14.09 17.29
C GLY A 383 25.93 -14.64 17.09
N PHE A 384 25.04 -14.18 17.96
CA PHE A 384 23.62 -14.52 17.94
C PHE A 384 22.81 -13.30 18.36
N VAL A 385 21.75 -13.00 17.61
CA VAL A 385 20.84 -11.88 17.87
C VAL A 385 19.41 -12.36 17.68
N VAL A 386 18.51 -11.95 18.57
CA VAL A 386 17.08 -12.15 18.42
C VAL A 386 16.45 -10.81 18.09
N ASN A 387 15.80 -10.74 16.93
CA ASN A 387 15.00 -9.60 16.51
C ASN A 387 13.52 -9.95 16.69
N GLU A 388 12.88 -9.33 17.66
CA GLU A 388 11.44 -9.43 17.85
C GLU A 388 10.78 -8.19 17.24
N LYS A 389 9.97 -8.38 16.19
CA LYS A 389 9.24 -7.27 15.58
C LYS A 389 8.06 -6.91 16.50
N THR A 390 8.03 -5.67 16.97
CA THR A 390 6.95 -5.12 17.82
C THR A 390 5.57 -5.36 17.20
N GLN A 391 4.54 -5.55 18.03
CA GLN A 391 3.15 -5.83 17.60
C GLN A 391 2.56 -4.78 16.63
N GLU A 392 3.18 -3.61 16.52
CA GLU A 392 2.78 -2.50 15.64
C GLU A 392 3.32 -2.64 14.20
N SER A 393 4.29 -3.52 13.97
CA SER A 393 4.76 -3.88 12.63
C SER A 393 3.72 -4.72 11.88
N ILE A 394 3.65 -4.63 10.55
CA ILE A 394 2.87 -5.55 9.70
C ILE A 394 3.25 -7.04 9.87
N PHE A 395 4.34 -7.27 10.60
CA PHE A 395 4.99 -8.53 10.95
C PHE A 395 5.00 -8.78 12.47
N GLY A 396 4.26 -7.97 13.24
CA GLY A 396 4.35 -7.93 14.69
C GLY A 396 4.01 -9.26 15.34
N GLY A 397 4.88 -9.75 16.23
CA GLY A 397 4.79 -11.08 16.85
C GLY A 397 5.64 -12.15 16.17
N MET A 398 6.30 -11.86 15.04
CA MET A 398 7.31 -12.77 14.47
C MET A 398 8.64 -12.62 15.18
N LYS A 399 9.25 -13.77 15.49
CA LYS A 399 10.59 -13.86 16.06
C LYS A 399 11.56 -14.25 14.95
N SER A 400 12.63 -13.47 14.82
CA SER A 400 13.75 -13.73 13.92
C SER A 400 14.98 -14.04 14.77
N PHE A 401 15.47 -15.27 14.69
CA PHE A 401 16.68 -15.70 15.37
C PHE A 401 17.81 -15.70 14.35
N ILE A 402 18.88 -14.94 14.60
CA ILE A 402 19.94 -14.70 13.62
C ILE A 402 21.27 -15.14 14.22
N TRP A 403 21.88 -16.15 13.60
CA TRP A 403 23.23 -16.61 13.89
C TRP A 403 24.21 -16.05 12.86
N ARG A 404 25.35 -15.55 13.33
CA ARG A 404 26.46 -15.12 12.48
C ARG A 404 27.53 -16.21 12.46
N TYR A 405 27.85 -16.69 11.28
CA TYR A 405 28.92 -17.65 11.05
C TYR A 405 30.06 -17.01 10.27
N SER A 406 31.30 -17.35 10.64
CA SER A 406 32.50 -16.89 9.96
C SER A 406 33.39 -18.05 9.52
N ASN A 407 33.96 -17.92 8.32
CA ASN A 407 35.00 -18.80 7.80
C ASN A 407 36.07 -17.92 7.14
N GLY A 408 37.19 -17.73 7.84
CA GLY A 408 38.24 -16.79 7.45
C GLY A 408 37.68 -15.35 7.34
N PRO A 409 37.81 -14.68 6.18
CA PRO A 409 37.29 -13.33 5.98
C PRO A 409 35.79 -13.27 5.63
N ARG A 410 35.14 -14.42 5.37
CA ARG A 410 33.72 -14.47 4.99
C ARG A 410 32.84 -14.51 6.22
N ASN A 411 31.75 -13.76 6.18
CA ASN A 411 30.72 -13.76 7.21
C ASN A 411 29.36 -13.98 6.56
N VAL A 412 28.61 -14.93 7.09
CA VAL A 412 27.26 -15.26 6.62
C VAL A 412 26.29 -15.20 7.79
N LEU A 413 25.04 -14.89 7.48
CA LEU A 413 23.95 -14.86 8.44
C LEU A 413 23.03 -16.04 8.15
N ILE A 414 22.73 -16.83 9.17
CA ILE A 414 21.69 -17.85 9.12
C ILE A 414 20.57 -17.33 10.00
N SER A 415 19.34 -17.29 9.50
CA SER A 415 18.19 -16.95 10.34
C SER A 415 17.06 -17.95 10.26
N LEU A 416 16.36 -18.04 11.38
CA LEU A 416 15.11 -18.74 11.52
C LEU A 416 14.04 -17.69 11.80
N ASP A 417 13.07 -17.62 10.90
CA ASP A 417 12.03 -16.61 10.87
C ASP A 417 10.66 -17.28 10.93
N GLY A 418 9.78 -16.75 11.77
CA GLY A 418 8.39 -17.21 11.86
C GLY A 418 7.67 -16.76 13.13
N PRO A 419 6.47 -17.29 13.38
CA PRO A 419 5.71 -18.18 12.50
C PRO A 419 4.99 -17.43 11.37
N TYR A 420 5.00 -18.01 10.17
CA TYR A 420 4.24 -17.52 9.01
C TYR A 420 2.96 -18.33 8.81
N GLY A 421 1.90 -17.69 8.31
CA GLY A 421 0.64 -18.38 7.98
C GLY A 421 0.58 -18.95 6.56
N ASP A 422 1.65 -18.81 5.77
CA ASP A 422 1.77 -19.24 4.36
C ASP A 422 3.26 -19.26 3.97
N TRP A 423 3.58 -19.77 2.78
CA TRP A 423 4.93 -19.70 2.20
C TRP A 423 5.32 -18.24 1.93
N HIS A 424 6.53 -17.83 2.31
CA HIS A 424 6.93 -16.42 2.27
C HIS A 424 8.06 -16.15 1.26
N ASP A 425 7.77 -15.35 0.22
CA ASP A 425 8.74 -14.99 -0.81
C ASP A 425 9.71 -13.90 -0.34
N LEU A 426 10.94 -14.29 -0.01
CA LEU A 426 11.98 -13.33 0.41
C LEU A 426 12.36 -12.36 -0.68
N ALA A 427 12.20 -12.71 -1.95
CA ALA A 427 12.52 -11.81 -3.04
C ALA A 427 11.68 -10.52 -2.95
N MET A 428 10.45 -10.60 -2.41
CA MET A 428 9.60 -9.44 -2.13
C MET A 428 10.15 -8.59 -0.97
N CYS A 429 10.63 -9.23 0.09
CA CYS A 429 11.18 -8.54 1.25
C CYS A 429 12.51 -7.85 0.94
N TYR A 430 13.43 -8.54 0.26
CA TYR A 430 14.71 -7.95 -0.15
C TYR A 430 14.54 -6.83 -1.17
N SER A 431 13.64 -6.98 -2.15
CA SER A 431 13.29 -5.86 -3.05
C SER A 431 12.63 -4.70 -2.32
N GLY A 432 11.83 -4.99 -1.29
CA GLY A 432 11.25 -3.97 -0.40
C GLY A 432 12.27 -3.18 0.41
N VAL A 433 13.52 -3.66 0.57
CA VAL A 433 14.61 -2.93 1.24
C VAL A 433 15.73 -2.50 0.28
N GLY A 434 15.43 -2.52 -1.03
CA GLY A 434 16.29 -1.95 -2.08
C GLY A 434 17.26 -2.91 -2.77
N TRP A 435 17.03 -4.22 -2.68
CA TRP A 435 17.78 -5.20 -3.47
C TRP A 435 17.12 -5.49 -4.82
N ASP A 436 17.90 -5.43 -5.90
CA ASP A 436 17.49 -5.96 -7.19
C ASP A 436 17.72 -7.47 -7.21
N VAL A 437 16.67 -8.23 -7.52
CA VAL A 437 16.76 -9.69 -7.61
C VAL A 437 17.21 -10.07 -9.02
N ALA A 438 18.50 -10.34 -9.17
CA ALA A 438 19.15 -10.62 -10.45
C ALA A 438 18.85 -12.04 -10.98
N ASN A 439 18.74 -13.03 -10.09
CA ASN A 439 18.40 -14.40 -10.46
C ASN A 439 17.51 -15.05 -9.38
N ARG A 440 16.67 -16.00 -9.82
CA ARG A 440 15.80 -16.80 -8.96
C ARG A 440 15.78 -18.22 -9.48
N SER A 441 16.17 -19.17 -8.65
CA SER A 441 16.13 -20.59 -8.97
C SER A 441 15.65 -21.38 -7.77
N THR A 442 15.22 -22.61 -8.02
CA THR A 442 14.95 -23.60 -6.99
C THR A 442 15.94 -24.73 -7.13
N TYR A 443 16.36 -25.30 -6.02
CA TYR A 443 17.23 -26.47 -5.99
C TYR A 443 16.78 -27.43 -4.89
N GLU A 444 17.12 -28.70 -5.04
CA GLU A 444 16.79 -29.74 -4.07
C GLU A 444 18.01 -29.98 -3.17
N LEU A 445 17.79 -30.14 -1.87
CA LEU A 445 18.88 -30.42 -0.93
C LEU A 445 19.39 -31.86 -1.14
N GLU A 446 20.71 -32.03 -1.24
CA GLU A 446 21.30 -33.34 -1.50
C GLU A 446 21.08 -34.31 -0.33
N SER A 447 21.07 -33.82 0.91
CA SER A 447 20.84 -34.64 2.11
C SER A 447 19.37 -34.96 2.37
N ALA A 448 18.43 -34.33 1.66
CA ALA A 448 17.00 -34.47 1.90
C ALA A 448 16.20 -34.49 0.59
N PRO A 449 16.11 -35.66 -0.07
CA PRO A 449 15.29 -35.83 -1.27
C PRO A 449 13.84 -35.41 -1.01
N GLY A 450 13.29 -34.54 -1.85
CA GLY A 450 11.98 -33.91 -1.72
C GLY A 450 11.99 -32.54 -1.04
N PHE A 451 13.12 -32.12 -0.44
CA PHE A 451 13.24 -30.77 0.13
C PHE A 451 13.73 -29.79 -0.94
N VAL A 452 12.84 -28.89 -1.36
CA VAL A 452 13.14 -27.87 -2.38
C VAL A 452 13.35 -26.51 -1.71
N ALA A 453 14.54 -25.96 -1.85
CA ALA A 453 14.90 -24.62 -1.41
C ALA A 453 14.93 -23.64 -2.60
N ALA A 454 14.86 -22.35 -2.29
CA ALA A 454 14.99 -21.27 -3.24
C ALA A 454 16.37 -20.60 -3.11
N ASP A 455 16.94 -20.23 -4.26
CA ASP A 455 18.21 -19.53 -4.40
C ASP A 455 17.96 -18.19 -5.11
N LEU A 456 18.33 -17.11 -4.44
CA LEU A 456 18.22 -15.75 -4.94
C LEU A 456 19.61 -15.13 -5.05
N THR A 457 19.93 -14.63 -6.24
CA THR A 457 21.05 -13.72 -6.41
C THR A 457 20.55 -12.28 -6.37
N LEU A 458 21.08 -11.49 -5.45
CA LEU A 458 20.70 -10.11 -5.21
C LEU A 458 21.85 -9.17 -5.57
N SER A 459 21.51 -7.97 -6.03
CA SER A 459 22.44 -6.87 -6.24
C SER A 459 21.84 -5.57 -5.74
N ARG A 460 22.64 -4.75 -5.06
CA ARG A 460 22.26 -3.40 -4.65
C ARG A 460 23.38 -2.45 -5.10
N PRO A 461 23.10 -1.50 -6.00
CA PRO A 461 24.10 -0.53 -6.43
C PRO A 461 24.69 0.25 -5.24
N PRO A 462 26.00 0.59 -5.24
CA PRO A 462 26.95 0.48 -6.36
C PRO A 462 27.76 -0.82 -6.44
N LEU A 463 27.96 -1.56 -5.33
CA LEU A 463 28.86 -2.73 -5.30
C LEU A 463 28.31 -3.93 -4.54
N GLU A 464 27.21 -3.78 -3.81
CA GLU A 464 26.73 -4.83 -2.94
C GLU A 464 26.06 -5.93 -3.74
N ARG A 465 26.40 -7.16 -3.37
CA ARG A 465 25.84 -8.38 -3.92
C ARG A 465 25.52 -9.28 -2.75
N ALA A 466 24.46 -10.03 -2.88
CA ALA A 466 24.14 -11.04 -1.90
C ALA A 466 23.62 -12.31 -2.55
N GLU A 467 23.85 -13.43 -1.89
CA GLU A 467 23.17 -14.68 -2.17
C GLU A 467 22.28 -15.00 -0.99
N VAL A 468 21.02 -15.31 -1.29
CA VAL A 468 20.02 -15.71 -0.28
C VAL A 468 19.50 -17.09 -0.65
N LEU A 469 19.78 -18.05 0.22
CA LEU A 469 19.23 -19.39 0.17
C LEU A 469 18.14 -19.49 1.22
N PHE A 470 16.98 -20.02 0.88
CA PHE A 470 15.93 -20.19 1.87
C PHE A 470 15.02 -21.37 1.61
N GLY A 471 14.49 -21.93 2.70
CA GLY A 471 13.58 -23.06 2.71
C GLY A 471 12.46 -22.83 3.71
N CYS A 472 11.32 -23.45 3.47
CA CYS A 472 10.14 -23.34 4.31
C CYS A 472 9.75 -24.73 4.83
N ILE A 473 9.36 -24.79 6.10
CA ILE A 473 8.97 -26.00 6.80
C ILE A 473 7.56 -25.84 7.33
N GLY A 474 6.71 -26.81 7.02
CA GLY A 474 5.32 -26.84 7.46
C GLY A 474 5.18 -27.24 8.93
N PRO A 475 3.97 -27.12 9.49
CA PRO A 475 3.68 -27.57 10.85
C PRO A 475 3.91 -29.08 11.09
N ASP A 476 3.87 -29.87 10.01
CA ASP A 476 4.15 -31.30 10.00
C ASP A 476 5.65 -31.65 9.91
N GLY A 477 6.52 -30.63 9.90
CA GLY A 477 7.96 -30.79 9.72
C GLY A 477 8.39 -31.10 8.28
N GLN A 478 7.45 -31.13 7.32
CA GLN A 478 7.78 -31.39 5.92
C GLN A 478 8.17 -30.12 5.17
N CYS A 479 8.90 -30.30 4.08
CA CYS A 479 9.23 -29.20 3.19
C CYS A 479 7.98 -28.59 2.57
N VAL A 480 7.87 -27.26 2.63
CA VAL A 480 6.91 -26.50 1.85
C VAL A 480 7.65 -25.96 0.61
N PRO A 481 7.49 -26.60 -0.56
CA PRO A 481 8.26 -26.22 -1.74
C PRO A 481 7.83 -24.84 -2.26
N PRO A 482 8.74 -24.10 -2.93
CA PRO A 482 8.39 -22.88 -3.65
C PRO A 482 7.25 -23.13 -4.65
N PRO A 483 6.36 -22.14 -4.86
CA PRO A 483 5.25 -22.28 -5.78
C PRO A 483 5.73 -22.58 -7.22
N PRO A 484 4.91 -23.27 -8.04
CA PRO A 484 5.24 -23.56 -9.43
C PRO A 484 5.62 -22.28 -10.19
N HIS A 485 6.62 -22.37 -11.08
CA HIS A 485 7.11 -21.24 -11.89
C HIS A 485 7.79 -20.11 -11.07
N PHE A 486 8.47 -20.46 -9.98
CA PHE A 486 9.21 -19.51 -9.13
C PHE A 486 10.26 -18.65 -9.87
N GLY A 487 10.74 -19.07 -11.05
CA GLY A 487 11.65 -18.27 -11.88
C GLY A 487 10.98 -17.29 -12.86
N ASP A 488 9.66 -17.37 -13.05
CA ASP A 488 8.97 -16.65 -14.13
C ASP A 488 8.50 -15.26 -13.67
N ALA A 489 9.16 -14.20 -14.17
CA ALA A 489 8.86 -12.78 -13.89
C ALA A 489 7.36 -12.41 -14.03
N TRP A 490 6.64 -12.98 -15.00
CA TRP A 490 5.22 -12.73 -15.24
C TRP A 490 4.29 -13.38 -14.21
N VAL A 491 4.65 -14.55 -13.71
CA VAL A 491 3.90 -15.26 -12.66
C VAL A 491 4.05 -14.52 -11.33
N HIS A 492 5.16 -13.81 -11.10
CA HIS A 492 5.31 -12.96 -9.92
C HIS A 492 4.41 -11.72 -9.91
N LEU A 493 4.13 -11.08 -11.04
CA LEU A 493 3.15 -9.98 -11.08
C LEU A 493 1.75 -10.51 -10.73
N ILE A 494 1.40 -11.68 -11.27
CA ILE A 494 0.13 -12.35 -11.01
C ILE A 494 0.05 -12.81 -9.54
N ASN A 495 1.10 -13.44 -9.01
CA ASN A 495 1.16 -13.86 -7.61
C ASN A 495 1.15 -12.64 -6.68
N ARG A 496 1.90 -11.57 -6.95
CA ARG A 496 1.83 -10.33 -6.15
C ARG A 496 0.40 -9.76 -6.08
N VAL A 497 -0.37 -9.89 -7.16
CA VAL A 497 -1.80 -9.56 -7.18
C VAL A 497 -2.64 -10.61 -6.43
N ARG A 498 -2.45 -11.92 -6.64
CA ARG A 498 -3.20 -13.00 -5.94
C ARG A 498 -2.99 -12.97 -4.42
N TRP A 499 -1.79 -12.68 -3.97
CA TRP A 499 -1.40 -12.59 -2.56
C TRP A 499 -1.90 -11.28 -1.93
N GLY A 500 -1.92 -10.17 -2.68
CA GLY A 500 -2.62 -8.94 -2.29
C GLY A 500 -4.15 -9.06 -2.30
N VAL A 501 -4.66 -10.04 -3.03
CA VAL A 501 -6.06 -10.49 -3.02
C VAL A 501 -6.28 -11.60 -1.99
N GLY A 502 -5.25 -12.09 -1.29
CA GLY A 502 -5.30 -13.01 -0.14
C GLY A 502 -5.72 -14.45 -0.42
N GLU A 503 -5.51 -14.96 -1.64
CA GLU A 503 -5.37 -16.41 -1.83
C GLU A 503 -4.07 -16.85 -1.16
N LYS A 504 -4.17 -17.27 0.10
CA LYS A 504 -3.07 -17.87 0.86
C LYS A 504 -3.20 -19.38 0.86
N GLN A 505 -2.10 -20.10 0.66
CA GLN A 505 -2.12 -21.55 0.87
C GLN A 505 -2.08 -21.83 2.38
N ASP A 506 -3.12 -22.50 2.86
CA ASP A 506 -3.20 -22.94 4.25
C ASP A 506 -2.49 -24.28 4.38
N TYR A 507 -1.40 -24.31 5.15
CA TYR A 507 -0.63 -25.51 5.45
C TYR A 507 -1.05 -26.17 6.77
N GLY A 508 -2.13 -25.69 7.40
CA GLY A 508 -2.70 -26.28 8.61
C GLY A 508 -2.03 -25.86 9.93
N GLY A 509 -1.14 -24.86 9.89
CA GLY A 509 -0.38 -24.38 11.05
C GLY A 509 0.73 -23.40 10.65
N GLY A 510 1.59 -23.04 11.62
CA GLY A 510 2.67 -22.08 11.40
C GLY A 510 3.81 -22.63 10.57
N VAL A 511 4.05 -22.03 9.41
CA VAL A 511 5.21 -22.26 8.54
C VAL A 511 6.43 -21.55 9.12
N ILE A 512 7.55 -22.26 9.21
CA ILE A 512 8.85 -21.72 9.63
C ILE A 512 9.69 -21.51 8.38
N GLN A 513 10.46 -20.43 8.37
CA GLN A 513 11.38 -20.13 7.30
C GLN A 513 12.80 -20.13 7.82
N VAL A 514 13.70 -20.77 7.08
CA VAL A 514 15.13 -20.73 7.35
C VAL A 514 15.80 -20.09 6.15
N GLN A 515 16.68 -19.12 6.39
CA GLN A 515 17.46 -18.49 5.34
C GLN A 515 18.94 -18.43 5.69
N LEU A 516 19.78 -18.45 4.66
CA LEU A 516 21.18 -18.08 4.70
C LEU A 516 21.38 -16.87 3.80
N LEU A 517 21.99 -15.81 4.33
CA LEU A 517 22.37 -14.59 3.63
C LEU A 517 23.89 -14.44 3.66
N ASP A 518 24.48 -14.37 2.47
CA ASP A 518 25.90 -14.02 2.29
C ASP A 518 26.00 -12.71 1.51
N GLU A 519 26.38 -11.63 2.21
CA GLU A 519 26.52 -10.29 1.64
C GLU A 519 27.99 -9.97 1.38
N THR A 520 28.29 -9.60 0.14
CA THR A 520 29.66 -9.37 -0.33
C THR A 520 29.73 -8.25 -1.38
N PRO A 521 30.79 -7.42 -1.38
CA PRO A 521 30.99 -6.40 -2.41
C PRO A 521 31.42 -7.00 -3.77
N ILE A 522 31.76 -8.29 -3.83
CA ILE A 522 32.22 -8.97 -5.04
C ILE A 522 31.27 -10.10 -5.42
N LYS A 523 31.22 -10.44 -6.71
CA LYS A 523 30.41 -11.55 -7.16
C LYS A 523 31.00 -12.85 -6.60
N LEU A 524 30.16 -13.65 -5.94
CA LEU A 524 30.56 -14.96 -5.43
C LEU A 524 31.03 -15.86 -6.58
N SER A 525 32.14 -16.54 -6.36
CA SER A 525 32.61 -17.61 -7.23
C SER A 525 31.72 -18.85 -7.08
N ARG A 526 31.69 -19.73 -8.08
CA ARG A 526 30.90 -20.97 -8.00
C ARG A 526 31.23 -21.80 -6.76
N THR A 527 32.50 -21.90 -6.40
CA THR A 527 32.94 -22.62 -5.19
C THR A 527 32.37 -21.99 -3.92
N GLN A 528 32.31 -20.66 -3.84
CA GLN A 528 31.70 -19.97 -2.69
C GLN A 528 30.19 -20.17 -2.61
N GLN A 529 29.50 -20.23 -3.75
CA GLN A 529 28.08 -20.56 -3.80
C GLN A 529 27.84 -22.01 -3.37
N GLU A 530 28.67 -22.95 -3.83
CA GLU A 530 28.63 -24.36 -3.39
C GLU A 530 28.89 -24.49 -1.89
N GLU A 531 29.84 -23.73 -1.33
CA GLU A 531 30.08 -23.65 0.13
C GLU A 531 28.85 -23.12 0.89
N ASN A 532 28.15 -22.11 0.34
CA ASN A 532 26.93 -21.57 0.94
C ASN A 532 25.79 -22.61 0.91
N HIS A 533 25.66 -23.34 -0.20
CA HIS A 533 24.68 -24.44 -0.34
C HIS A 533 24.96 -25.55 0.67
N GLN A 534 26.23 -25.96 0.85
CA GLN A 534 26.63 -26.95 1.84
C GLN A 534 26.36 -26.49 3.29
N LEU A 535 26.66 -25.22 3.59
CA LEU A 535 26.40 -24.65 4.92
C LEU A 535 24.89 -24.58 5.20
N PHE A 536 24.10 -24.10 4.24
CA PHE A 536 22.64 -24.05 4.36
C PHE A 536 22.08 -25.46 4.59
N GLN A 537 22.56 -26.45 3.84
CA GLN A 537 22.17 -27.83 4.00
C GLN A 537 22.53 -28.39 5.39
N ALA A 538 23.73 -28.11 5.90
CA ALA A 538 24.14 -28.52 7.24
C ALA A 538 23.28 -27.88 8.34
N ALA A 539 22.94 -26.59 8.19
CA ALA A 539 22.07 -25.87 9.12
C ALA A 539 20.65 -26.45 9.12
N MET A 540 20.08 -26.70 7.94
CA MET A 540 18.77 -27.35 7.78
C MET A 540 18.75 -28.75 8.37
N GLN A 541 19.81 -29.52 8.15
CA GLN A 541 19.94 -30.87 8.67
C GLN A 541 19.96 -30.89 10.20
N HIS A 542 20.77 -30.01 10.81
CA HIS A 542 20.87 -29.95 12.27
C HIS A 542 19.58 -29.44 12.91
N ALA A 543 18.97 -28.40 12.33
CA ALA A 543 17.82 -27.74 12.92
C ALA A 543 16.53 -28.56 12.81
N PHE A 544 16.34 -29.34 11.73
CA PHE A 544 15.04 -29.96 11.43
C PHE A 544 15.08 -31.42 10.99
N LEU A 545 16.17 -31.90 10.36
CA LEU A 545 16.21 -33.25 9.78
C LEU A 545 16.79 -34.30 10.74
N GLU A 546 17.67 -33.90 11.66
CA GLU A 546 18.21 -34.77 12.72
C GLU A 546 17.34 -34.79 13.99
N GLY A 547 16.44 -33.80 14.13
CA GLY A 547 15.55 -33.64 15.29
C GLY A 547 14.50 -34.74 15.44
N SER A 548 14.17 -35.51 14.39
CA SER A 548 13.19 -36.62 14.48
C SER A 548 13.67 -37.82 15.34
N LYS A 549 14.88 -37.74 15.92
CA LYS A 549 15.47 -38.77 16.79
C LYS A 549 15.75 -38.27 18.22
N ARG A 550 15.28 -37.08 18.61
CA ARG A 550 15.47 -36.56 19.98
C ARG A 550 14.36 -36.95 20.97
N ASP A 551 13.31 -37.63 20.50
CA ASP A 551 12.30 -38.28 21.33
C ASP A 551 12.51 -39.81 21.32
N ASP A 552 13.49 -40.28 22.10
CA ASP A 552 13.58 -41.66 22.61
C ASP A 552 14.01 -41.61 24.09
#